data_AF-A0A158CYK7-F1
#
_entry.id   AF-A0A158CYK7-F1
#
_cell.length_a   1.000
_cell.length_b   1.000
_cell.length_c   1.000
_cell.angle_alpha   90.00
_cell.angle_beta   90.00
_cell.angle_gamma   90.00
#
_symmetry.space_group_name_H-M   'P 1'
#
loop_
_entity.id
_entity.type
_entity.pdbx_description
1 polymer ?
#
loop_
_entity_poly.entity_id
_entity_poly.type
_entity_poly.pdbx_seq_one_letter_code
_entity_poly.pdbx_strand_id
1 'polypeptide(L)'
;MEFRIRPLKDVNDLSVGMRGWEQVYRQMSPGFFSGVAVQAETSEFQFFREKTSRRVCQTGVTPGHFSSIAVPLEAGASGTFQGLRFDGFALLLLGEEEEFRMHTSEAFHYCGVSLPSDVISMLSSAVTDGEMEFSSRSSVHSLKLSQGTETSGRLLSCFAQVERTPGMLQNPVLLKRIRDEMLSVLLDLLVPGNRVERDLTHTTYADIVRRSEKLLQADSDAAVTVLDLCVALRCSRRTLQTSFQRVANVSPVEYLRMMRLNGVRRLLRSTSQNELGVGDAAAKWGFTHASYFAREYRSLFGELPSQTARQS
;
A
#
# COMPACT_ATOMS: atom_id res chain seq x y z
N MET A 1 -15.88 -0.47 -19.16
CA MET A 1 -14.68 -0.85 -18.40
C MET A 1 -13.48 -0.12 -18.98
N GLU A 2 -12.65 0.48 -18.15
CA GLU A 2 -11.45 1.18 -18.59
C GLU A 2 -10.22 0.46 -18.01
N PHE A 3 -9.37 -0.09 -18.87
CA PHE A 3 -8.11 -0.68 -18.46
C PHE A 3 -7.00 0.32 -18.68
N ARG A 4 -6.24 0.55 -17.62
CA ARG A 4 -5.24 1.62 -17.59
C ARG A 4 -3.94 1.06 -17.12
N ILE A 5 -2.94 1.12 -17.98
CA ILE A 5 -1.54 0.94 -17.58
C ILE A 5 -0.96 2.34 -17.42
N ARG A 6 -0.43 2.62 -16.23
CA ARG A 6 0.17 3.91 -15.92
C ARG A 6 1.60 3.70 -15.44
N PRO A 7 2.63 4.07 -16.23
CA PRO A 7 3.95 4.29 -15.68
C PRO A 7 3.90 5.53 -14.79
N LEU A 8 4.38 5.40 -13.57
CA LEU A 8 4.29 6.43 -12.53
C LEU A 8 5.71 6.75 -12.06
N LYS A 9 6.02 8.05 -11.98
CA LYS A 9 7.34 8.52 -11.50
C LYS A 9 7.29 9.01 -10.05
N ASP A 10 6.13 8.87 -9.40
CA ASP A 10 5.89 9.34 -8.04
C ASP A 10 4.80 8.53 -7.34
N VAL A 11 4.92 8.39 -6.02
CA VAL A 11 3.93 7.75 -5.14
C VAL A 11 2.60 8.51 -5.08
N ASN A 12 2.61 9.83 -5.31
CA ASN A 12 1.39 10.64 -5.30
C ASN A 12 0.52 10.37 -6.54
N ASP A 13 1.16 10.11 -7.68
CA ASP A 13 0.44 9.69 -8.90
C ASP A 13 -0.19 8.31 -8.74
N LEU A 14 0.44 7.42 -7.97
CA LEU A 14 -0.12 6.12 -7.60
C LEU A 14 -1.35 6.28 -6.69
N SER A 15 -1.27 7.19 -5.72
CA SER A 15 -2.36 7.49 -4.77
C SER A 15 -3.64 7.94 -5.47
N VAL A 16 -3.53 8.84 -6.46
CA VAL A 16 -4.68 9.32 -7.26
C VAL A 16 -4.98 8.43 -8.48
N GLY A 17 -4.08 7.48 -8.75
CA GLY A 17 -4.08 6.69 -9.97
C GLY A 17 -5.11 5.57 -9.99
N MET A 18 -5.54 5.13 -8.80
CA MET A 18 -6.39 3.97 -8.57
C MET A 18 -7.82 4.42 -8.26
N ARG A 19 -8.72 4.32 -9.24
CA ARG A 19 -10.10 4.76 -9.09
C ARG A 19 -10.83 3.91 -8.04
N GLY A 20 -11.74 4.53 -7.29
CA GLY A 20 -12.51 3.89 -6.23
C GLY A 20 -11.76 3.69 -4.91
N TRP A 21 -10.42 3.67 -4.94
CA TRP A 21 -9.61 3.55 -3.74
C TRP A 21 -9.32 4.91 -3.10
N GLU A 22 -9.66 5.06 -1.83
CA GLU A 22 -9.16 6.16 -1.01
C GLU A 22 -7.85 5.72 -0.36
N GLN A 23 -6.72 6.12 -0.96
CA GLN A 23 -5.41 5.68 -0.47
C GLN A 23 -4.30 6.71 -0.66
N VAL A 24 -3.28 6.56 0.18
CA VAL A 24 -2.10 7.41 0.23
C VAL A 24 -0.86 6.53 0.28
N TYR A 25 0.03 6.73 -0.68
CA TYR A 25 1.35 6.14 -0.70
C TYR A 25 2.38 7.15 -0.22
N ARG A 26 3.30 6.68 0.60
CA ARG A 26 4.42 7.46 1.13
C ARG A 26 5.70 6.72 0.81
N GLN A 27 6.65 7.39 0.18
CA GLN A 27 7.95 6.79 -0.11
C GLN A 27 8.78 6.70 1.17
N MET A 28 9.31 5.51 1.46
CA MET A 28 10.00 5.17 2.71
C MET A 28 11.46 4.75 2.49
N SER A 29 11.98 4.86 1.27
CA SER A 29 13.40 4.68 0.98
C SER A 29 13.94 5.73 0.00
N PRO A 30 15.24 6.09 0.11
CA PRO A 30 15.89 7.05 -0.78
C PRO A 30 15.86 6.66 -2.27
N GLY A 31 15.87 7.69 -3.13
CA GLY A 31 16.06 7.57 -4.58
C GLY A 31 14.82 7.88 -5.41
N PHE A 32 14.97 7.84 -6.74
CA PHE A 32 13.85 8.06 -7.65
C PHE A 32 12.82 6.94 -7.53
N PHE A 33 11.55 7.33 -7.50
CA PHE A 33 10.45 6.40 -7.62
C PHE A 33 10.15 6.10 -9.10
N SER A 34 9.91 4.83 -9.36
CA SER A 34 9.27 4.31 -10.56
C SER A 34 8.26 3.26 -10.14
N GLY A 35 7.08 3.30 -10.71
CA GLY A 35 6.03 2.34 -10.47
C GLY A 35 5.17 2.10 -11.70
N VAL A 36 4.41 1.03 -11.66
CA VAL A 36 3.40 0.69 -12.66
C VAL A 36 2.14 0.35 -11.92
N ALA A 37 1.04 1.01 -12.28
CA ALA A 37 -0.30 0.62 -11.86
C ALA A 37 -1.09 0.14 -13.07
N VAL A 38 -1.72 -1.01 -12.92
CA VAL A 38 -2.69 -1.56 -13.85
C VAL A 38 -4.00 -1.68 -13.09
N GLN A 39 -5.07 -1.14 -13.64
CA GLN A 39 -6.41 -1.27 -13.06
C GLN A 39 -7.42 -1.63 -14.14
N ALA A 40 -8.33 -2.54 -13.82
CA ALA A 40 -9.56 -2.83 -14.54
C ALA A 40 -10.73 -2.61 -13.59
N GLU A 41 -11.70 -1.78 -13.98
CA GLU A 41 -12.86 -1.47 -13.15
C GLU A 41 -14.17 -1.72 -13.91
N THR A 42 -15.09 -2.41 -13.23
CA THR A 42 -16.50 -2.57 -13.60
C THR A 42 -17.38 -2.22 -12.39
N SER A 43 -18.70 -2.19 -12.59
CA SER A 43 -19.66 -2.08 -11.49
C SER A 43 -19.70 -3.32 -10.59
N GLU A 44 -19.19 -4.47 -11.05
CA GLU A 44 -19.30 -5.76 -10.35
C GLU A 44 -17.99 -6.22 -9.71
N PHE A 45 -16.85 -5.68 -10.14
CA PHE A 45 -15.52 -6.05 -9.63
C PHE A 45 -14.45 -5.03 -10.04
N GLN A 46 -13.33 -5.07 -9.32
CA GLN A 46 -12.10 -4.37 -9.66
C GLN A 46 -10.92 -5.33 -9.65
N PHE A 47 -10.04 -5.23 -10.63
CA PHE A 47 -8.71 -5.86 -10.59
C PHE A 47 -7.64 -4.79 -10.59
N PHE A 48 -6.56 -5.06 -9.88
CA PHE A 48 -5.38 -4.21 -9.93
C PHE A 48 -4.09 -5.01 -9.87
N ARG A 49 -3.04 -4.46 -10.48
CA ARG A 49 -1.66 -4.93 -10.36
C ARG A 49 -0.78 -3.72 -10.19
N GLU A 50 0.10 -3.77 -9.20
CA GLU A 50 0.99 -2.68 -8.87
C GLU A 50 2.42 -3.17 -8.70
N LYS A 51 3.36 -2.44 -9.29
CA LYS A 51 4.79 -2.61 -9.04
C LYS A 51 5.38 -1.29 -8.59
N THR A 52 6.17 -1.31 -7.51
CA THR A 52 6.84 -0.14 -6.96
C THR A 52 8.33 -0.44 -6.84
N SER A 53 9.19 0.52 -7.19
CA SER A 53 10.66 0.35 -7.07
C SER A 53 11.21 0.67 -5.68
N ARG A 54 10.47 1.45 -4.89
CA ARG A 54 10.87 1.92 -3.56
C ARG A 54 10.00 1.28 -2.49
N ARG A 55 10.53 1.17 -1.26
CA ARG A 55 9.69 0.91 -0.08
C ARG A 55 8.59 1.95 0.01
N VAL A 56 7.37 1.51 0.23
CA VAL A 56 6.23 2.40 0.47
C VAL A 56 5.55 2.05 1.79
N CYS A 57 4.99 3.08 2.41
CA CYS A 57 3.90 2.91 3.37
C CYS A 57 2.62 3.30 2.65
N GLN A 58 1.75 2.33 2.45
CA GLN A 58 0.43 2.50 1.87
C GLN A 58 -0.62 2.47 2.99
N THR A 59 -1.52 3.43 2.96
CA THR A 59 -2.67 3.51 3.85
C THR A 59 -3.89 3.86 3.05
N GLY A 60 -5.03 3.29 3.39
CA GLY A 60 -6.28 3.63 2.73
C GLY A 60 -7.47 2.93 3.36
N VAL A 61 -8.57 2.97 2.65
CA VAL A 61 -9.81 2.26 2.98
C VAL A 61 -10.22 1.43 1.77
N THR A 62 -10.71 0.22 2.00
CA THR A 62 -11.26 -0.62 0.91
C THR A 62 -12.43 0.10 0.24
N PRO A 63 -12.58 0.05 -1.10
CA PRO A 63 -13.62 0.79 -1.81
C PRO A 63 -15.06 0.35 -1.46
N GLY A 64 -15.84 1.24 -0.84
CA GLY A 64 -17.29 1.04 -0.62
C GLY A 64 -17.64 -0.33 -0.04
N HIS A 65 -18.60 -1.02 -0.67
CA HIS A 65 -19.09 -2.34 -0.25
C HIS A 65 -18.21 -3.52 -0.73
N PHE A 66 -16.97 -3.26 -1.15
CA PHE A 66 -16.07 -4.31 -1.61
C PHE A 66 -15.20 -4.87 -0.50
N SER A 67 -14.95 -6.17 -0.57
CA SER A 67 -13.83 -6.84 0.09
C SER A 67 -12.75 -7.13 -0.95
N SER A 68 -11.49 -7.31 -0.53
CA SER A 68 -10.36 -7.51 -1.44
C SER A 68 -9.47 -8.69 -1.06
N ILE A 69 -8.98 -9.38 -2.10
CA ILE A 69 -7.97 -10.44 -2.02
C ILE A 69 -6.78 -9.99 -2.86
N ALA A 70 -5.59 -9.96 -2.28
CA ALA A 70 -4.37 -9.62 -2.99
C ALA A 70 -3.24 -10.62 -2.70
N VAL A 71 -2.29 -10.74 -3.63
CA VAL A 71 -1.13 -11.62 -3.53
C VAL A 71 0.12 -10.91 -4.05
N PRO A 72 1.27 -11.00 -3.36
CA PRO A 72 2.55 -10.68 -3.95
C PRO A 72 2.84 -11.60 -5.14
N LEU A 73 3.53 -11.05 -6.14
CA LEU A 73 3.83 -11.75 -7.40
C LEU A 73 5.30 -12.18 -7.50
N GLU A 74 6.10 -11.93 -6.47
CA GLU A 74 7.53 -12.26 -6.42
C GLU A 74 7.88 -12.97 -5.11
N ALA A 75 8.71 -14.01 -5.18
CA ALA A 75 9.09 -14.82 -4.01
C ALA A 75 9.91 -14.04 -2.96
N GLY A 76 10.52 -12.92 -3.35
CA GLY A 76 11.26 -12.03 -2.44
C GLY A 76 10.40 -10.94 -1.80
N ALA A 77 9.09 -10.93 -2.03
CA ALA A 77 8.20 -9.95 -1.45
C ALA A 77 8.18 -10.08 0.07
N SER A 78 8.35 -8.97 0.80
CA SER A 78 8.21 -8.99 2.25
C SER A 78 7.63 -7.68 2.75
N GLY A 79 7.04 -7.72 3.95
CA GLY A 79 6.41 -6.54 4.50
C GLY A 79 5.59 -6.79 5.75
N THR A 80 4.89 -5.74 6.16
CA THR A 80 3.88 -5.78 7.21
C THR A 80 2.55 -5.35 6.62
N PHE A 81 1.52 -6.18 6.75
CA PHE A 81 0.16 -5.88 6.31
C PHE A 81 -0.81 -6.00 7.49
N GLN A 82 -1.55 -4.94 7.81
CA GLN A 82 -2.44 -4.88 8.98
C GLN A 82 -1.77 -5.32 10.31
N GLY A 83 -0.46 -5.09 10.42
CA GLY A 83 0.36 -5.45 11.58
C GLY A 83 0.87 -6.90 11.61
N LEU A 84 0.48 -7.73 10.64
CA LEU A 84 1.00 -9.07 10.45
C LEU A 84 2.16 -9.03 9.45
N ARG A 85 3.26 -9.71 9.79
CA ARG A 85 4.43 -9.81 8.91
C ARG A 85 4.24 -10.93 7.90
N PHE A 86 4.69 -10.70 6.67
CA PHE A 86 4.85 -11.75 5.66
C PHE A 86 6.24 -11.71 5.02
N ASP A 87 6.70 -12.88 4.58
CA ASP A 87 7.98 -13.08 3.90
C ASP A 87 7.78 -14.12 2.79
N GLY A 88 7.92 -13.68 1.55
CA GLY A 88 7.53 -14.40 0.35
C GLY A 88 6.06 -14.24 -0.03
N PHE A 89 5.52 -15.31 -0.62
CA PHE A 89 4.14 -15.34 -1.09
C PHE A 89 3.16 -15.43 0.08
N ALA A 90 2.13 -14.59 0.03
CA ALA A 90 1.05 -14.57 1.01
C ALA A 90 -0.26 -14.16 0.34
N LEU A 91 -1.36 -14.55 0.95
CA LEU A 91 -2.69 -14.02 0.68
C LEU A 91 -2.94 -12.85 1.63
N LEU A 92 -3.30 -11.70 1.07
CA LEU A 92 -3.62 -10.46 1.79
C LEU A 92 -5.12 -10.20 1.65
N LEU A 93 -5.84 -10.18 2.76
CA LEU A 93 -7.29 -10.05 2.81
C LEU A 93 -7.70 -8.72 3.44
N LEU A 94 -8.67 -8.05 2.84
CA LEU A 94 -9.35 -6.86 3.38
C LEU A 94 -10.86 -7.05 3.32
N GLY A 95 -11.53 -6.72 4.42
CA GLY A 95 -12.97 -6.62 4.48
C GLY A 95 -13.51 -5.30 3.92
N GLU A 96 -14.84 -5.19 4.02
CA GLU A 96 -15.62 -4.01 3.66
C GLU A 96 -15.26 -2.80 4.49
N GLU A 97 -15.14 -1.63 3.85
CA GLU A 97 -14.82 -0.34 4.50
C GLU A 97 -13.64 -0.42 5.49
N GLU A 98 -12.72 -1.37 5.27
CA GLU A 98 -11.65 -1.63 6.21
C GLU A 98 -10.49 -0.64 6.01
N GLU A 99 -10.15 0.14 7.04
CA GLU A 99 -8.89 0.89 7.09
C GLU A 99 -7.71 -0.11 7.02
N PHE A 100 -6.82 0.09 6.06
CA PHE A 100 -5.65 -0.77 5.91
C PHE A 100 -4.32 -0.03 5.96
N ARG A 101 -3.29 -0.81 6.29
CA ARG A 101 -1.89 -0.38 6.28
C ARG A 101 -0.98 -1.46 5.73
N MET A 102 -0.11 -1.07 4.81
CA MET A 102 0.94 -1.91 4.28
C MET A 102 2.30 -1.19 4.28
N HIS A 103 3.31 -1.83 4.84
CA HIS A 103 4.72 -1.46 4.67
C HIS A 103 5.38 -2.51 3.80
N THR A 104 5.96 -2.11 2.67
CA THR A 104 6.56 -3.03 1.70
C THR A 104 8.09 -2.99 1.72
N SER A 105 8.71 -4.05 1.25
CA SER A 105 10.12 -4.07 0.83
C SER A 105 10.36 -3.22 -0.42
N GLU A 106 11.64 -3.08 -0.80
CA GLU A 106 12.01 -2.54 -2.12
C GLU A 106 11.43 -3.42 -3.24
N ALA A 107 11.26 -2.85 -4.44
CA ALA A 107 10.85 -3.59 -5.64
C ALA A 107 9.57 -4.45 -5.46
N PHE A 108 8.56 -3.95 -4.75
CA PHE A 108 7.36 -4.73 -4.42
C PHE A 108 6.38 -4.82 -5.60
N HIS A 109 5.95 -6.04 -5.95
CA HIS A 109 5.03 -6.33 -7.04
C HIS A 109 3.90 -7.23 -6.54
N TYR A 110 2.66 -6.79 -6.70
CA TYR A 110 1.48 -7.53 -6.23
C TYR A 110 0.27 -7.25 -7.11
N CYS A 111 -0.75 -8.10 -7.01
CA CYS A 111 -2.04 -7.85 -7.63
C CYS A 111 -3.17 -8.28 -6.70
N GLY A 112 -4.37 -7.78 -6.98
CA GLY A 112 -5.56 -8.20 -6.26
C GLY A 112 -6.84 -8.02 -7.05
N VAL A 113 -7.90 -8.57 -6.46
CA VAL A 113 -9.28 -8.42 -6.88
C VAL A 113 -10.09 -7.83 -5.73
N SER A 114 -11.04 -6.98 -6.07
CA SER A 114 -12.08 -6.49 -5.18
C SER A 114 -13.45 -6.83 -5.77
N LEU A 115 -14.35 -7.30 -4.92
CA LEU A 115 -15.69 -7.75 -5.26
C LEU A 115 -16.66 -7.33 -4.14
N PRO A 116 -17.98 -7.26 -4.41
CA PRO A 116 -18.99 -7.09 -3.37
C PRO A 116 -18.74 -8.06 -2.20
N SER A 117 -18.81 -7.57 -0.97
CA SER A 117 -18.51 -8.38 0.21
C SER A 117 -19.42 -9.59 0.36
N ASP A 118 -20.69 -9.47 -0.03
CA ASP A 118 -21.65 -10.57 -0.08
C ASP A 118 -21.22 -11.65 -1.11
N VAL A 119 -20.71 -11.22 -2.27
CA VAL A 119 -20.17 -12.13 -3.30
C VAL A 119 -18.89 -12.81 -2.82
N ILE A 120 -17.95 -12.08 -2.22
CA ILE A 120 -16.74 -12.70 -1.64
C ILE A 120 -17.10 -13.68 -0.54
N SER A 121 -18.01 -13.31 0.36
CA SER A 121 -18.45 -14.17 1.46
C SER A 121 -19.11 -15.45 0.94
N MET A 122 -19.96 -15.34 -0.09
CA MET A 122 -20.56 -16.50 -0.75
C MET A 122 -19.50 -17.41 -1.37
N LEU A 123 -18.58 -16.85 -2.17
CA LEU A 123 -17.55 -17.60 -2.87
C LEU A 123 -16.53 -18.23 -1.91
N SER A 124 -16.11 -17.52 -0.88
CA SER A 124 -15.20 -18.05 0.13
C SER A 124 -15.86 -19.16 0.93
N SER A 125 -17.13 -18.99 1.34
CA SER A 125 -17.85 -20.01 2.10
C SER A 125 -18.00 -21.31 1.32
N ALA A 126 -18.19 -21.23 0.00
CA ALA A 126 -18.29 -22.40 -0.88
C ALA A 126 -16.96 -23.17 -1.02
N VAL A 127 -15.81 -22.53 -0.79
CA VAL A 127 -14.48 -23.13 -0.94
C VAL A 127 -13.87 -23.52 0.40
N THR A 128 -14.24 -22.83 1.48
CA THR A 128 -13.61 -22.97 2.81
C THR A 128 -14.54 -23.52 3.89
N ASP A 129 -15.74 -23.98 3.55
CA ASP A 129 -16.80 -24.35 4.51
C ASP A 129 -17.06 -23.27 5.58
N GLY A 130 -16.91 -21.99 5.20
CA GLY A 130 -17.14 -20.83 6.09
C GLY A 130 -16.00 -20.50 7.07
N GLU A 131 -14.84 -21.18 7.00
CA GLU A 131 -13.73 -20.97 7.94
C GLU A 131 -12.86 -19.72 7.69
N MET A 132 -13.11 -18.98 6.60
CA MET A 132 -12.29 -17.82 6.23
C MET A 132 -12.97 -16.49 6.56
N GLU A 133 -12.32 -15.68 7.39
CA GLU A 133 -12.76 -14.34 7.76
C GLU A 133 -11.92 -13.27 7.05
N PHE A 134 -12.61 -12.31 6.43
CA PHE A 134 -12.04 -11.09 5.89
C PHE A 134 -12.03 -10.02 6.99
N SER A 135 -10.95 -9.99 7.78
CA SER A 135 -10.78 -8.99 8.83
C SER A 135 -9.31 -8.71 9.11
N SER A 136 -9.02 -7.53 9.68
CA SER A 136 -7.69 -7.14 10.17
C SER A 136 -6.99 -8.18 11.05
N ARG A 137 -7.77 -9.04 11.70
CA ARG A 137 -7.34 -10.10 12.60
C ARG A 137 -6.75 -11.29 11.84
N SER A 138 -7.21 -11.58 10.63
CA SER A 138 -6.80 -12.75 9.84
C SER A 138 -6.52 -12.37 8.39
N SER A 139 -5.86 -11.22 8.22
CA SER A 139 -5.60 -10.56 6.94
C SER A 139 -4.40 -11.10 6.17
N VAL A 140 -3.60 -12.01 6.75
CA VAL A 140 -2.40 -12.57 6.11
C VAL A 140 -2.36 -14.10 6.26
N HIS A 141 -2.25 -14.79 5.13
CA HIS A 141 -2.06 -16.26 5.07
C HIS A 141 -0.83 -16.58 4.25
N SER A 142 0.16 -17.26 4.83
CA SER A 142 1.39 -17.61 4.12
C SER A 142 1.15 -18.69 3.08
N LEU A 143 1.78 -18.56 1.92
CA LEU A 143 1.69 -19.55 0.84
C LEU A 143 3.02 -20.29 0.71
N LYS A 144 2.96 -21.58 0.36
CA LYS A 144 4.18 -22.31 -0.01
C LYS A 144 4.79 -21.70 -1.27
N LEU A 145 6.11 -21.76 -1.40
CA LEU A 145 6.83 -21.23 -2.56
C LEU A 145 6.29 -21.78 -3.88
N SER A 146 5.98 -23.08 -3.94
CA SER A 146 5.39 -23.72 -5.13
C SER A 146 4.01 -23.15 -5.48
N GLN A 147 3.11 -23.06 -4.50
CA GLN A 147 1.76 -22.50 -4.66
C GLN A 147 1.81 -21.04 -5.14
N GLY A 148 2.64 -20.22 -4.50
CA GLY A 148 2.80 -18.82 -4.88
C GLY A 148 3.44 -18.62 -6.25
N THR A 149 4.41 -19.46 -6.63
CA THR A 149 5.05 -19.42 -7.96
C THR A 149 4.07 -19.79 -9.06
N GLU A 150 3.29 -20.85 -8.87
CA GLU A 150 2.26 -21.27 -9.83
C GLU A 150 1.18 -20.20 -9.99
N THR A 151 0.66 -19.69 -8.87
CA THR A 151 -0.39 -18.67 -8.85
C THR A 151 0.08 -17.37 -9.51
N SER A 152 1.26 -16.87 -9.13
CA SER A 152 1.82 -15.66 -9.75
C SER A 152 2.03 -15.82 -11.25
N GLY A 153 2.49 -16.98 -11.71
CA GLY A 153 2.60 -17.30 -13.14
C GLY A 153 1.25 -17.25 -13.88
N ARG A 154 0.20 -17.85 -13.31
CA ARG A 154 -1.17 -17.82 -13.86
C ARG A 154 -1.72 -16.38 -13.91
N LEU A 155 -1.60 -15.62 -12.83
CA LEU A 155 -2.08 -14.24 -12.75
C LEU A 155 -1.35 -13.31 -13.72
N LEU A 156 -0.02 -13.39 -13.78
CA LEU A 156 0.78 -12.61 -14.73
C LEU A 156 0.43 -12.93 -16.18
N SER A 157 0.13 -14.19 -16.48
CA SER A 157 -0.34 -14.61 -17.81
C SER A 157 -1.69 -13.99 -18.15
N CYS A 158 -2.64 -13.94 -17.21
CA CYS A 158 -3.93 -13.26 -17.39
C CYS A 158 -3.73 -11.77 -17.71
N PHE A 159 -2.92 -11.07 -16.91
CA PHE A 159 -2.62 -9.66 -17.16
C PHE A 159 -1.94 -9.44 -18.52
N ALA A 160 -0.96 -10.28 -18.88
CA ALA A 160 -0.27 -10.17 -20.16
C ALA A 160 -1.21 -10.37 -21.37
N GLN A 161 -2.23 -11.24 -21.25
CA GLN A 161 -3.24 -11.41 -22.29
C GLN A 161 -4.09 -10.15 -22.49
N VAL A 162 -4.51 -9.53 -21.38
CA VAL A 162 -5.27 -8.27 -21.40
C VAL A 162 -4.43 -7.14 -22.01
N GLU A 163 -3.16 -7.03 -21.62
CA GLU A 163 -2.24 -6.00 -22.12
C GLU A 163 -1.98 -6.12 -23.63
N ARG A 164 -1.87 -7.35 -24.15
CA ARG A 164 -1.67 -7.61 -25.59
C ARG A 164 -2.93 -7.39 -26.42
N THR A 165 -4.11 -7.40 -25.80
CA THR A 165 -5.39 -7.32 -26.52
C THR A 165 -6.29 -6.25 -25.90
N PRO A 166 -6.00 -4.94 -26.09
CA PRO A 166 -6.78 -3.86 -25.45
C PRO A 166 -8.28 -3.89 -25.77
N GLY A 167 -8.67 -4.39 -26.96
CA GLY A 167 -10.07 -4.56 -27.36
C GLY A 167 -10.80 -5.74 -26.70
N MET A 168 -10.06 -6.66 -26.05
CA MET A 168 -10.64 -7.83 -25.36
C MET A 168 -11.64 -7.43 -24.28
N LEU A 169 -11.38 -6.29 -23.65
CA LEU A 169 -12.20 -5.78 -22.54
C LEU A 169 -13.49 -5.10 -22.99
N GLN A 170 -13.63 -4.85 -24.30
CA GLN A 170 -14.88 -4.40 -24.90
C GLN A 170 -15.81 -5.58 -25.22
N ASN A 171 -15.30 -6.82 -25.18
CA ASN A 171 -16.08 -8.03 -25.37
C ASN A 171 -16.52 -8.59 -23.99
N PRO A 172 -17.83 -8.55 -23.66
CA PRO A 172 -18.32 -9.00 -22.36
C PRO A 172 -18.01 -10.48 -22.04
N VAL A 173 -17.96 -11.35 -23.06
CA VAL A 173 -17.68 -12.78 -22.89
C VAL A 173 -16.22 -13.01 -22.49
N LEU A 174 -15.29 -12.33 -23.16
CA LEU A 174 -13.87 -12.43 -22.85
C LEU A 174 -13.55 -11.82 -21.49
N LEU A 175 -14.22 -10.72 -21.15
CA LEU A 175 -14.10 -10.07 -19.85
C LEU A 175 -14.54 -11.01 -18.71
N LYS A 176 -15.72 -11.61 -18.85
CA LYS A 176 -16.22 -12.58 -17.87
C LYS A 176 -15.24 -13.75 -17.71
N ARG A 177 -14.67 -14.25 -18.81
CA ARG A 177 -13.70 -15.35 -18.77
C ARG A 177 -12.43 -15.00 -17.99
N ILE A 178 -11.83 -13.84 -18.25
CA ILE A 178 -10.64 -13.38 -17.50
C ILE A 178 -10.98 -13.18 -16.03
N ARG A 179 -12.14 -12.58 -15.74
CA ARG A 179 -12.61 -12.40 -14.37
C ARG A 179 -12.72 -13.75 -13.65
N ASP A 180 -13.41 -14.71 -14.26
CA ASP A 180 -13.66 -16.03 -13.67
C ASP A 180 -12.34 -16.81 -13.50
N GLU A 181 -11.40 -16.67 -14.43
CA GLU A 181 -10.06 -17.27 -14.33
C GLU A 181 -9.25 -16.65 -13.19
N MET A 182 -9.18 -15.31 -13.09
CA MET A 182 -8.48 -14.63 -12.00
C MET A 182 -9.10 -14.92 -10.63
N LEU A 183 -10.44 -14.94 -10.56
CA LEU A 183 -11.16 -15.31 -9.34
C LEU A 183 -10.88 -16.75 -8.96
N SER A 184 -10.97 -17.70 -9.90
CA SER A 184 -10.65 -19.11 -9.64
C SER A 184 -9.22 -19.25 -9.08
N VAL A 185 -8.23 -18.61 -9.70
CA VAL A 185 -6.83 -18.67 -9.22
C VAL A 185 -6.69 -18.15 -7.78
N LEU A 186 -7.38 -17.06 -7.43
CA LEU A 186 -7.29 -16.48 -6.09
C LEU A 186 -8.14 -17.25 -5.07
N LEU A 187 -9.27 -17.80 -5.48
CA LEU A 187 -10.14 -18.63 -4.64
C LEU A 187 -9.47 -19.98 -4.32
N ASP A 188 -8.72 -20.56 -5.26
CA ASP A 188 -7.93 -21.79 -5.05
C ASP A 188 -6.89 -21.62 -3.91
N LEU A 189 -6.50 -20.37 -3.61
CA LEU A 189 -5.59 -20.05 -2.50
C LEU A 189 -6.28 -19.90 -1.16
N LEU A 190 -7.62 -19.86 -1.11
CA LEU A 190 -8.39 -19.80 0.12
C LEU A 190 -8.40 -21.17 0.82
N VAL A 191 -7.22 -21.67 1.20
CA VAL A 191 -7.07 -22.94 1.89
C VAL A 191 -7.03 -22.69 3.41
N PRO A 192 -7.96 -23.26 4.19
CA PRO A 192 -7.89 -23.20 5.64
C PRO A 192 -6.57 -23.78 6.18
N GLY A 193 -6.00 -23.14 7.20
CA GLY A 193 -4.81 -23.64 7.91
C GLY A 193 -3.47 -22.99 7.54
N ASN A 194 -3.39 -22.18 6.49
CA ASN A 194 -2.18 -21.44 6.10
C ASN A 194 -2.02 -20.07 6.82
N ARG A 195 -2.64 -19.91 7.99
CA ARG A 195 -2.63 -18.63 8.73
C ARG A 195 -1.22 -18.31 9.22
N VAL A 196 -0.78 -17.07 9.05
CA VAL A 196 0.42 -16.60 9.74
C VAL A 196 0.11 -16.58 11.24
N GLU A 197 0.89 -17.33 12.02
CA GLU A 197 0.77 -17.29 13.47
C GLU A 197 1.01 -15.85 13.94
N ARG A 198 0.07 -15.32 14.73
CA ARG A 198 0.19 -13.93 15.19
C ARG A 198 1.36 -13.82 16.16
N ASP A 199 2.46 -13.27 15.68
CA ASP A 199 3.49 -12.73 16.56
C ASP A 199 2.89 -11.52 17.30
N LEU A 200 2.43 -11.76 18.53
CA LEU A 200 1.84 -10.74 19.40
C LEU A 200 2.82 -9.59 19.66
N THR A 201 4.13 -9.89 19.68
CA THR A 201 5.17 -8.88 19.85
C THR A 201 5.20 -7.96 18.63
N HIS A 202 5.24 -8.54 17.42
CA HIS A 202 5.19 -7.76 16.18
C HIS A 202 3.90 -6.96 16.04
N THR A 203 2.76 -7.57 16.36
CA THR A 203 1.44 -6.93 16.32
C THR A 203 1.39 -5.71 17.25
N THR A 204 1.96 -5.83 18.46
CA THR A 204 2.07 -4.72 19.41
C THR A 204 2.94 -3.58 18.86
N TYR A 205 4.07 -3.91 18.24
CA TYR A 205 4.92 -2.92 17.60
C TYR A 205 4.23 -2.23 16.42
N ALA A 206 3.48 -2.98 15.60
CA ALA A 206 2.70 -2.42 14.51
C ALA A 206 1.59 -1.48 15.00
N ASP A 207 0.95 -1.81 16.13
CA ASP A 207 -0.05 -0.93 16.75
C ASP A 207 0.59 0.38 17.24
N ILE A 208 1.79 0.33 17.84
CA ILE A 208 2.54 1.54 18.23
C ILE A 208 2.82 2.43 17.02
N VAL A 209 3.28 1.85 15.90
CA VAL A 209 3.52 2.60 14.65
C VAL A 209 2.21 3.19 14.12
N ARG A 210 1.14 2.39 14.03
CA ARG A 210 -0.19 2.84 13.59
C ARG A 210 -0.69 4.03 14.41
N ARG A 211 -0.62 3.96 15.73
CA ARG A 211 -1.07 5.05 16.61
C ARG A 211 -0.16 6.27 16.48
N SER A 212 1.14 6.08 16.34
CA SER A 212 2.08 7.18 16.04
C SER A 212 1.68 7.92 14.77
N GLU A 213 1.27 7.19 13.74
CA GLU A 213 0.85 7.80 12.47
C GLU A 213 -0.50 8.51 12.55
N LYS A 214 -1.43 8.01 13.37
CA LYS A 214 -2.69 8.74 13.65
C LYS A 214 -2.40 10.07 14.35
N LEU A 215 -1.47 10.08 15.33
CA LEU A 215 -1.04 11.31 15.99
C LEU A 215 -0.39 12.31 15.01
N LEU A 216 0.39 11.82 14.03
CA LEU A 216 0.99 12.66 12.99
C LEU A 216 0.00 13.26 12.00
N GLN A 217 -1.18 12.65 11.86
CA GLN A 217 -2.22 13.14 10.94
C GLN A 217 -3.17 14.12 11.64
N ALA A 218 -3.41 13.93 12.94
CA ALA A 218 -4.34 14.75 13.71
C ALA A 218 -3.80 16.16 14.03
N ASP A 219 -2.48 16.34 14.04
CA ASP A 219 -1.83 17.56 14.52
C ASP A 219 -0.84 18.11 13.46
N SER A 220 -1.38 18.64 12.35
CA SER A 220 -0.56 19.11 11.22
C SER A 220 0.26 20.35 11.53
N ASP A 221 -0.17 21.14 12.53
CA ASP A 221 0.40 22.46 12.83
C ASP A 221 1.50 22.40 13.90
N ALA A 222 1.51 21.34 14.73
CA ALA A 222 2.57 21.05 15.68
C ALA A 222 3.52 20.00 15.11
N ALA A 223 4.82 20.31 15.05
CA ALA A 223 5.84 19.40 14.56
C ALA A 223 6.08 18.24 15.57
N VAL A 224 5.15 17.27 15.67
CA VAL A 224 5.17 16.11 16.58
C VAL A 224 6.56 15.49 16.65
N THR A 225 7.12 15.44 17.86
CA THR A 225 8.44 14.90 18.14
C THR A 225 8.37 13.44 18.62
N VAL A 226 9.54 12.78 18.67
CA VAL A 226 9.65 11.44 19.27
C VAL A 226 9.23 11.44 20.75
N LEU A 227 9.49 12.53 21.48
CA LEU A 227 9.10 12.65 22.89
C LEU A 227 7.58 12.74 23.02
N ASP A 228 6.93 13.52 22.17
CA ASP A 228 5.46 13.63 22.16
C ASP A 228 4.81 12.28 21.90
N LEU A 229 5.35 11.50 20.96
CA LEU A 229 4.90 10.13 20.71
C LEU A 229 5.09 9.22 21.93
N CYS A 230 6.23 9.31 22.62
CA CYS A 230 6.49 8.50 23.82
C CYS A 230 5.48 8.83 24.94
N VAL A 231 5.19 10.12 25.16
CA VAL A 231 4.23 10.60 26.15
C VAL A 231 2.82 10.16 25.78
N ALA A 232 2.37 10.45 24.56
CA ALA A 232 1.01 10.14 24.10
C ALA A 232 0.72 8.63 24.09
N LEU A 233 1.71 7.82 23.68
CA LEU A 233 1.57 6.36 23.60
C LEU A 233 1.98 5.64 24.89
N ARG A 234 2.43 6.38 25.91
CA ARG A 234 2.90 5.85 27.20
C ARG A 234 3.94 4.74 27.04
N CYS A 235 4.88 4.92 26.11
CA CYS A 235 5.93 3.94 25.84
C CYS A 235 7.33 4.55 25.97
N SER A 236 8.32 3.72 26.25
CA SER A 236 9.71 4.18 26.32
C SER A 236 10.24 4.51 24.92
N ARG A 237 11.23 5.41 24.83
CA ARG A 237 11.95 5.69 23.57
C ARG A 237 12.54 4.43 22.95
N ARG A 238 13.00 3.48 23.76
CA ARG A 238 13.51 2.18 23.30
C ARG A 238 12.41 1.35 22.66
N THR A 239 11.23 1.28 23.27
CA THR A 239 10.06 0.57 22.72
C THR A 239 9.66 1.19 21.38
N LEU A 240 9.58 2.52 21.32
CA LEU A 240 9.25 3.24 20.09
C LEU A 240 10.29 2.96 18.99
N GLN A 241 11.59 3.04 19.31
CA GLN A 241 12.67 2.72 18.40
C GLN A 241 12.55 1.30 17.83
N THR A 242 12.36 0.30 18.69
CA THR A 242 12.18 -1.10 18.27
C THR A 242 10.95 -1.27 17.39
N SER A 243 9.87 -0.55 17.69
CA SER A 243 8.61 -0.64 16.95
C SER A 243 8.81 -0.20 15.50
N PHE A 244 9.37 1.00 15.29
CA PHE A 244 9.66 1.51 13.95
C PHE A 244 10.69 0.66 13.21
N GLN A 245 11.72 0.14 13.91
CA GLN A 245 12.72 -0.72 13.30
C GLN A 245 12.13 -2.05 12.81
N ARG A 246 11.22 -2.67 13.56
CA ARG A 246 10.63 -3.96 13.17
C ARG A 246 9.57 -3.85 12.08
N VAL A 247 8.79 -2.77 12.10
CA VAL A 247 7.61 -2.62 11.22
C VAL A 247 7.96 -1.87 9.94
N ALA A 248 8.70 -0.77 10.04
CA ALA A 248 9.02 0.12 8.93
C ALA A 248 10.49 0.07 8.51
N ASN A 249 11.32 -0.68 9.25
CA ASN A 249 12.76 -0.82 8.99
C ASN A 249 13.49 0.54 8.88
N VAL A 250 13.17 1.45 9.81
CA VAL A 250 13.81 2.77 10.01
C VAL A 250 13.68 3.19 11.49
N SER A 251 14.43 4.19 11.93
CA SER A 251 14.22 4.82 13.24
C SER A 251 12.97 5.70 13.28
N PRO A 252 12.40 6.01 14.46
CA PRO A 252 11.27 6.93 14.59
C PRO A 252 11.59 8.32 14.03
N VAL A 253 12.80 8.83 14.25
CA VAL A 253 13.22 10.16 13.76
C VAL A 253 13.26 10.19 12.23
N GLU A 254 13.78 9.14 11.59
CA GLU A 254 13.78 9.02 10.13
C GLU A 254 12.36 8.87 9.60
N TYR A 255 11.52 8.07 10.24
CA TYR A 255 10.13 7.91 9.86
C TYR A 255 9.39 9.24 9.88
N LEU A 256 9.45 9.98 11.00
CA LEU A 256 8.84 11.30 11.13
C LEU A 256 9.30 12.26 10.03
N ARG A 257 10.60 12.26 9.73
CA ARG A 257 11.18 13.08 8.65
C ARG A 257 10.61 12.68 7.29
N MET A 258 10.57 11.38 6.96
CA MET A 258 10.01 10.87 5.71
C MET A 258 8.53 11.25 5.57
N MET A 259 7.76 11.16 6.66
CA MET A 259 6.35 11.55 6.67
C MET A 259 6.17 13.03 6.36
N ARG A 260 6.98 13.90 6.98
CA ARG A 260 6.99 15.35 6.71
C ARG A 260 7.42 15.66 5.28
N LEU A 261 8.47 15.02 4.78
CA LEU A 261 8.94 15.20 3.39
C LEU A 261 7.87 14.77 2.37
N ASN A 262 7.18 13.65 2.59
CA ASN A 262 6.06 13.22 1.75
C ASN A 262 4.89 14.22 1.83
N GLY A 263 4.64 14.79 3.01
CA GLY A 263 3.68 15.86 3.21
C GLY A 263 4.01 17.12 2.42
N VAL A 264 5.25 17.61 2.50
CA VAL A 264 5.75 18.73 1.69
C VAL A 264 5.57 18.40 0.21
N ARG A 265 6.00 17.22 -0.24
CA ARG A 265 5.88 16.81 -1.65
C ARG A 265 4.43 16.84 -2.12
N ARG A 266 3.49 16.26 -1.37
CA ARG A 266 2.05 16.34 -1.69
C ARG A 266 1.59 17.78 -1.86
N LEU A 267 1.93 18.62 -0.89
CA LEU A 267 1.52 20.02 -0.88
C LEU A 267 2.09 20.78 -2.09
N LEU A 268 3.38 20.61 -2.39
CA LEU A 268 4.00 21.21 -3.57
C LEU A 268 3.34 20.75 -4.87
N ARG A 269 2.95 19.48 -4.95
CA ARG A 269 2.31 18.90 -6.13
C ARG A 269 0.86 19.35 -6.32
N SER A 270 0.17 19.71 -5.24
CA SER A 270 -1.24 20.12 -5.25
C SER A 270 -1.44 21.65 -5.28
N THR A 271 -0.38 22.43 -5.45
CA THR A 271 -0.43 23.90 -5.51
C THR A 271 0.45 24.41 -6.63
N SER A 272 0.09 25.50 -7.28
CA SER A 272 0.96 26.19 -8.24
C SER A 272 2.16 26.85 -7.54
N GLN A 273 3.15 27.31 -8.31
CA GLN A 273 4.29 28.04 -7.75
C GLN A 273 3.92 29.41 -7.18
N ASN A 274 2.86 30.03 -7.71
CA ASN A 274 2.39 31.34 -7.28
C ASN A 274 1.60 31.28 -5.95
N GLU A 275 0.95 30.15 -5.67
CA GLU A 275 0.15 29.97 -4.46
C GLU A 275 0.98 29.61 -3.22
N LEU A 276 2.10 28.90 -3.41
CA LEU A 276 2.91 28.42 -2.28
C LEU A 276 4.40 28.30 -2.61
N GLY A 277 5.23 29.03 -1.87
CA GLY A 277 6.68 28.90 -1.96
C GLY A 277 7.20 27.56 -1.42
N VAL A 278 8.35 27.11 -1.94
CA VAL A 278 9.06 25.93 -1.38
C VAL A 278 9.34 26.11 0.12
N GLY A 279 9.77 27.31 0.53
CA GLY A 279 10.07 27.63 1.92
C GLY A 279 8.83 27.54 2.81
N ASP A 280 7.70 28.07 2.36
CA ASP A 280 6.44 28.04 3.12
C ASP A 280 5.91 26.61 3.26
N ALA A 281 6.01 25.81 2.18
CA ALA A 281 5.65 24.40 2.24
C ALA A 281 6.53 23.63 3.24
N ALA A 282 7.84 23.89 3.25
CA ALA A 282 8.77 23.29 4.20
C ALA A 282 8.45 23.72 5.64
N ALA A 283 8.19 25.01 5.86
CA ALA A 283 7.85 25.58 7.17
C ALA A 283 6.54 25.00 7.74
N LYS A 284 5.50 24.84 6.91
CA LYS A 284 4.23 24.17 7.28
C LYS A 284 4.43 22.75 7.81
N TRP A 285 5.46 22.05 7.35
CA TRP A 285 5.80 20.70 7.80
C TRP A 285 6.93 20.67 8.83
N GLY A 286 7.25 21.82 9.44
CA GLY A 286 8.19 21.94 10.56
C GLY A 286 9.67 21.92 10.16
N PHE A 287 10.02 22.22 8.91
CA PHE A 287 11.41 22.41 8.50
C PHE A 287 11.83 23.88 8.64
N THR A 288 12.78 24.15 9.54
CA THR A 288 13.29 25.50 9.82
C THR A 288 14.58 25.85 9.08
N HIS A 289 15.30 24.84 8.57
CA HIS A 289 16.59 25.02 7.90
C HIS A 289 16.52 24.58 6.44
N ALA A 290 16.54 25.55 5.51
CA ALA A 290 16.36 25.31 4.07
C ALA A 290 17.38 24.32 3.49
N SER A 291 18.67 24.47 3.83
CA SER A 291 19.74 23.59 3.32
C SER A 291 19.60 22.14 3.79
N TYR A 292 19.19 21.94 5.05
CA TYR A 292 18.92 20.62 5.60
C TYR A 292 17.71 20.00 4.89
N PHE A 293 16.59 20.73 4.82
CA PHE A 293 15.39 20.29 4.14
C PHE A 293 15.66 19.88 2.69
N ALA A 294 16.33 20.74 1.89
CA ALA A 294 16.60 20.45 0.49
C ALA A 294 17.47 19.20 0.31
N ARG A 295 18.45 18.98 1.20
CA ARG A 295 19.30 17.78 1.19
C ARG A 295 18.50 16.51 1.49
N GLU A 296 17.69 16.52 2.56
CA GLU A 296 16.90 15.36 2.95
C GLU A 296 15.80 15.06 1.92
N TYR A 297 15.20 16.09 1.34
CA TYR A 297 14.23 15.99 0.24
C TYR A 297 14.87 15.32 -0.98
N ARG A 298 16.04 15.80 -1.41
CA ARG A 298 16.78 15.21 -2.53
C ARG A 298 17.23 13.77 -2.26
N SER A 299 17.63 13.48 -1.03
CA SER A 299 17.95 12.11 -0.63
C SER A 299 16.73 11.20 -0.79
N LEU A 300 15.57 11.62 -0.27
CA LEU A 300 14.37 10.79 -0.30
C LEU A 300 13.82 10.61 -1.71
N PHE A 301 13.69 11.68 -2.50
CA PHE A 301 12.95 11.66 -3.78
C PHE A 301 13.84 11.67 -5.04
N GLY A 302 15.15 11.88 -4.89
CA GLY A 302 16.09 11.98 -6.00
C GLY A 302 16.15 13.36 -6.69
N GLU A 303 15.27 14.30 -6.34
CA GLU A 303 15.18 15.64 -6.95
C GLU A 303 15.18 16.76 -5.91
N LEU A 304 15.47 18.00 -6.32
CA LEU A 304 15.32 19.17 -5.45
C LEU A 304 13.83 19.56 -5.30
N PRO A 305 13.43 20.16 -4.16
CA PRO A 305 12.05 20.63 -3.97
C PRO A 305 11.54 21.62 -5.04
N SER A 306 12.46 22.40 -5.64
CA SER A 306 12.14 23.34 -6.72
C SER A 306 11.91 22.66 -8.07
N GLN A 307 12.36 21.41 -8.23
CA GLN A 307 12.20 20.62 -9.45
C GLN A 307 10.89 19.81 -9.45
N THR A 308 10.22 19.73 -8.31
CA THR A 308 8.97 18.99 -8.16
C THR A 308 7.90 19.55 -9.08
N ALA A 309 7.37 18.69 -9.95
CA ALA A 309 6.28 19.02 -10.85
C ALA A 309 5.04 19.47 -10.05
N ARG A 310 4.46 20.60 -10.44
CA ARG A 310 3.33 21.23 -9.75
C ARG A 310 2.13 21.35 -10.67
N GLN A 311 0.96 21.61 -10.07
CA GLN A 311 -0.18 22.09 -10.84
C GLN A 311 0.19 23.41 -11.53
N SER A 312 -0.30 23.57 -12.77
CA SER A 312 -0.08 24.78 -13.57
C SER A 312 -0.93 25.93 -13.04
#